data_AF-A0A6M3J412-F1
#
_entry.id   AF-A0A6M3J412-F1
#
_cell.length_a   1.000
_cell.length_b   1.000
_cell.length_c   1.000
_cell.angle_alpha   90.00
_cell.angle_beta   90.00
_cell.angle_gamma   90.00
#
_symmetry.space_group_name_H-M   'P 1'
#
loop_
_entity.id
_entity.type
_entity.pdbx_description
1 polymer ?
#
loop_
_entity_poly.entity_id
_entity_poly.type
_entity_poly.pdbx_seq_one_letter_code
_entity_poly.pdbx_strand_id
1 'polypeptide(L)'
;MTLQRELETLGYGGVHVWGGMKTKKYFTPDGREVWTAPSLREWVKKNGQGKIIASGTRDANLDRGLLLEPPQAPLPHCPTCDKWHNTQAEVEQCALKRKEFEEKVLAKTLSDYPVKKADVNLQRLDTLESELSEIKRMLKEIASGQILQRETKGHKLQVYKKTKVQRRPKE
;
A
#
# COMPACT_ATOMS: atom_id res chain seq x y z
N MET A 1 24.90 -12.67 -40.41
CA MET A 1 25.36 -11.41 -39.76
C MET A 1 24.47 -10.19 -40.02
N THR A 2 23.42 -10.28 -40.86
CA THR A 2 22.56 -9.14 -41.22
C THR A 2 21.47 -8.83 -40.19
N LEU A 3 20.83 -9.87 -39.63
CA LEU A 3 19.70 -9.75 -38.70
C LEU A 3 20.06 -9.08 -37.35
N GLN A 4 21.29 -9.28 -36.89
CA GLN A 4 21.76 -8.74 -35.60
C GLN A 4 22.03 -7.23 -35.68
N ARG A 5 22.62 -6.78 -36.81
CA ARG A 5 22.77 -5.36 -37.12
C ARG A 5 21.45 -4.65 -37.36
N GLU A 6 20.48 -5.32 -38.01
CA GLU A 6 19.13 -4.79 -38.22
C GLU A 6 18.35 -4.63 -36.90
N LEU A 7 18.56 -5.53 -35.93
CA LEU A 7 17.96 -5.41 -34.60
C LEU A 7 18.63 -4.32 -33.76
N GLU A 8 19.94 -4.18 -33.86
CA GLU A 8 20.69 -3.10 -33.24
C GLU A 8 20.28 -1.72 -33.78
N THR A 9 20.08 -1.57 -35.11
CA THR A 9 19.60 -0.32 -35.71
C THR A 9 18.13 0.01 -35.38
N LEU A 10 17.31 -0.99 -35.07
CA LEU A 10 15.94 -0.80 -34.57
C LEU A 10 15.86 -0.52 -33.05
N GLY A 11 17.01 -0.43 -32.37
CA GLY A 11 17.11 -0.16 -30.93
C GLY A 11 16.86 -1.39 -30.05
N TYR A 12 16.84 -2.60 -30.62
CA TYR A 12 16.75 -3.87 -29.92
C TYR A 12 18.15 -4.52 -29.88
N GLY A 13 19.08 -3.93 -29.13
CA GLY A 13 20.47 -4.37 -29.18
C GLY A 13 21.30 -3.92 -27.99
N GLY A 14 20.88 -4.29 -26.78
CA GLY A 14 21.74 -4.29 -25.60
C GLY A 14 21.76 -5.70 -25.02
N VAL A 15 22.84 -6.44 -25.26
CA VAL A 15 23.04 -7.81 -24.81
C VAL A 15 23.02 -7.86 -23.27
N HIS A 16 21.89 -8.28 -22.71
CA HIS A 16 21.86 -8.96 -21.42
C HIS A 16 21.32 -10.38 -21.64
N VAL A 17 22.28 -11.30 -21.74
CA VAL A 17 22.27 -12.66 -21.18
C VAL A 17 20.94 -13.42 -21.26
N TRP A 18 20.91 -14.41 -22.16
CA TRP A 18 20.13 -15.67 -22.10
C TRP A 18 18.77 -15.61 -21.36
N GLY A 19 17.68 -15.50 -22.13
CA GLY A 19 16.32 -15.73 -21.64
C GLY A 19 15.62 -14.55 -20.97
N GLY A 20 16.25 -13.37 -20.88
CA GLY A 20 15.65 -12.15 -20.34
C GLY A 20 14.66 -11.44 -21.27
N MET A 21 13.75 -10.67 -20.67
CA MET A 21 12.80 -9.79 -21.38
C MET A 21 13.59 -8.78 -22.24
N LYS A 22 13.27 -8.64 -23.53
CA LYS A 22 13.96 -7.71 -24.43
C LYS A 22 13.81 -6.28 -23.91
N THR A 23 14.89 -5.66 -23.46
CA THR A 23 14.92 -4.24 -23.10
C THR A 23 15.24 -3.39 -24.32
N LYS A 24 14.68 -2.19 -24.35
CA LYS A 24 14.94 -1.16 -25.36
C LYS A 24 15.52 0.07 -24.66
N LYS A 25 16.40 0.78 -25.35
CA LYS A 25 16.94 2.06 -24.90
C LYS A 25 15.92 3.17 -25.16
N TYR A 26 15.69 3.98 -24.14
CA TYR A 26 14.87 5.19 -24.18
C TYR A 26 15.64 6.36 -23.56
N PHE A 27 15.12 7.56 -23.74
CA PHE A 27 15.63 8.79 -23.14
C PHE A 27 14.53 9.48 -22.36
N THR A 28 14.85 10.01 -21.19
CA THR A 28 13.95 10.92 -20.47
C THR A 28 13.98 12.31 -21.10
N PRO A 29 12.97 13.16 -20.85
CA PRO A 29 12.98 14.54 -21.36
C PRO A 29 14.17 15.39 -20.89
N ASP A 30 14.81 15.06 -19.77
CA ASP A 30 16.06 15.69 -19.30
C ASP A 30 17.34 15.08 -19.92
N GLY A 31 17.21 14.07 -20.79
CA GLY A 31 18.30 13.51 -21.56
C GLY A 31 19.00 12.29 -20.94
N ARG A 32 18.50 11.73 -19.83
CA ARG A 32 19.07 10.52 -19.23
C ARG A 32 18.67 9.28 -20.02
N GLU A 33 19.58 8.34 -20.12
CA GLU A 33 19.32 7.05 -20.77
C GLU A 33 18.62 6.09 -19.81
N VAL A 34 17.57 5.43 -20.30
CA VAL A 34 16.79 4.45 -19.55
C VAL A 34 16.67 3.17 -20.38
N TRP A 35 17.11 2.06 -19.81
CA TRP A 35 16.93 0.73 -20.39
C TRP A 35 15.74 0.07 -19.72
N THR A 36 14.67 -0.17 -20.46
CA THR A 36 13.46 -0.81 -19.92
C THR A 36 12.79 -1.69 -20.97
N ALA A 37 11.98 -2.65 -20.52
CA ALA A 37 11.19 -3.47 -21.44
C ALA A 37 10.09 -2.60 -22.10
N PRO A 38 9.84 -2.75 -23.42
CA PRO A 38 8.71 -2.10 -24.07
C PRO A 38 7.39 -2.47 -23.39
N SER A 39 6.55 -1.48 -23.08
CA SER A 39 5.26 -1.68 -22.44
C SER A 39 4.16 -1.61 -23.49
N LEU A 40 4.04 -2.65 -24.32
CA LEU A 40 3.07 -2.68 -25.41
C LEU A 40 1.64 -2.78 -24.85
N ARG A 41 0.79 -1.81 -25.21
CA ARG A 41 -0.64 -1.78 -24.89
C ARG A 41 -1.46 -1.71 -26.17
N GLU A 42 -2.58 -2.42 -26.17
CA GLU A 42 -3.58 -2.27 -27.21
C GLU A 42 -4.35 -0.96 -26.99
N TRP A 43 -4.58 -0.22 -28.07
CA TRP A 43 -5.42 0.96 -28.07
C TRP A 43 -6.52 0.83 -29.10
N VAL A 44 -7.66 1.42 -28.79
CA VAL A 44 -8.84 1.44 -29.63
C VAL A 44 -9.40 2.85 -29.63
N LYS A 45 -9.46 3.47 -30.81
CA LYS A 45 -10.12 4.76 -31.01
C LYS A 45 -11.53 4.50 -31.52
N LYS A 46 -12.51 5.03 -30.81
CA LYS A 46 -13.94 4.96 -31.17
C LYS A 46 -14.42 6.34 -31.63
N ASN A 47 -15.40 6.37 -32.54
CA ASN A 47 -16.11 7.59 -32.88
C ASN A 47 -17.13 7.97 -31.78
N GLY A 48 -17.78 9.13 -31.91
CA GLY A 48 -18.81 9.58 -30.96
C GLY A 48 -20.06 8.67 -30.85
N GLN A 49 -20.20 7.69 -31.75
CA GLN A 49 -21.26 6.67 -31.75
C GLN A 49 -20.78 5.32 -31.20
N GLY A 50 -19.55 5.25 -30.66
CA GLY A 50 -18.99 4.04 -30.06
C GLY A 50 -18.43 3.02 -31.07
N LYS A 51 -18.46 3.28 -32.38
CA LYS A 51 -17.87 2.43 -33.41
C LYS A 51 -16.35 2.59 -33.45
N ILE A 52 -15.63 1.47 -33.47
CA ILE A 52 -14.17 1.45 -33.60
C ILE A 52 -13.78 2.01 -34.98
N ILE A 53 -12.97 3.06 -34.97
CA ILE A 53 -12.44 3.71 -36.18
C ILE A 53 -10.96 3.42 -36.40
N ALA A 54 -10.21 3.07 -35.36
CA ALA A 54 -8.84 2.58 -35.45
C ALA A 54 -8.48 1.75 -34.22
N SER A 55 -7.57 0.80 -34.38
CA SER A 55 -6.98 0.04 -33.29
C SER A 55 -5.55 -0.34 -33.63
N GLY A 56 -4.74 -0.60 -32.62
CA GLY A 56 -3.38 -1.08 -32.80
C GLY A 56 -2.66 -1.30 -31.49
N THR A 57 -1.35 -1.54 -31.57
CA THR A 57 -0.47 -1.69 -30.41
C THR A 57 0.43 -0.47 -30.30
N ARG A 58 0.57 0.10 -29.11
CA ARG A 58 1.45 1.24 -28.83
C ARG A 58 2.29 0.95 -27.59
N ASP A 59 3.54 1.38 -27.60
CA ASP A 59 4.39 1.33 -26.42
C ASP A 59 4.01 2.44 -25.43
N ALA A 60 3.48 2.05 -24.28
CA ALA A 60 3.07 2.93 -23.20
C ALA A 60 4.26 3.66 -22.54
N ASN A 61 5.50 3.23 -22.77
CA ASN A 61 6.68 4.00 -22.38
C ASN A 61 6.72 5.36 -23.09
N LEU A 62 6.27 5.41 -24.34
CA LEU A 62 6.17 6.67 -25.09
C LEU A 62 5.03 7.56 -24.55
N ASP A 63 3.94 6.94 -24.07
CA ASP A 63 2.85 7.67 -23.41
C ASP A 63 3.26 8.25 -22.05
N ARG A 64 4.24 7.63 -21.38
CA ARG A 64 4.86 8.13 -20.15
C ARG A 64 5.86 9.27 -20.38
N GLY A 65 6.09 9.66 -21.63
CA GLY A 65 7.02 10.73 -21.99
C GLY A 65 8.47 10.27 -22.20
N LEU A 66 8.73 8.97 -22.28
CA LEU A 66 10.04 8.48 -22.72
C LEU A 66 10.20 8.66 -24.24
N LEU A 67 11.41 8.99 -24.67
CA LEU A 67 11.78 9.28 -26.04
C LEU A 67 12.62 8.13 -26.62
N LEU A 68 12.54 7.93 -27.93
CA LEU A 68 13.38 6.95 -28.63
C LEU A 68 14.77 7.50 -28.96
N GLU A 69 14.90 8.82 -28.97
CA GLU A 69 16.10 9.57 -29.32
C GLU A 69 16.38 10.61 -28.23
N PRO A 70 17.64 11.02 -28.05
CA PRO A 70 17.99 12.04 -27.07
C PRO A 70 17.30 13.38 -27.44
N PRO A 71 16.73 14.10 -26.46
CA PRO A 71 16.10 15.39 -26.73
C PRO A 71 17.14 16.43 -27.17
N GLN A 72 16.80 17.22 -28.20
CA GLN A 72 17.66 18.32 -28.67
C GLN A 72 17.74 19.47 -27.66
N ALA A 73 16.65 19.70 -26.92
CA ALA A 73 16.55 20.67 -25.84
C ALA A 73 16.06 19.94 -24.58
N PRO A 74 16.97 19.55 -23.66
CA PRO A 74 16.59 18.81 -22.47
C PRO A 74 15.76 19.67 -21.54
N LEU A 75 14.64 19.12 -21.08
CA LEU A 75 13.74 19.77 -20.13
C LEU A 75 14.27 19.57 -18.70
N PRO A 76 14.36 20.62 -17.86
CA PRO A 76 14.78 20.47 -16.47
C PRO A 76 13.78 19.62 -15.66
N HIS A 77 14.31 18.65 -14.93
CA HIS A 77 13.56 17.84 -13.98
C HIS A 77 13.36 18.59 -12.65
N CYS A 78 12.14 18.65 -12.15
CA CYS A 78 11.81 19.26 -10.87
C CYS A 78 11.85 18.23 -9.73
N PRO A 79 12.74 18.36 -8.74
CA PRO A 79 12.85 17.42 -7.62
C PRO A 79 11.69 17.51 -6.61
N THR A 80 10.83 18.52 -6.71
CA THR A 80 9.70 18.68 -5.76
C THR A 80 8.40 18.05 -6.23
N CYS A 81 8.24 17.82 -7.53
CA CYS A 81 7.04 17.20 -8.10
C CYS A 81 7.32 16.03 -9.03
N ASP A 82 8.59 15.66 -9.22
CA ASP A 82 9.07 14.58 -10.11
C ASP A 82 8.56 14.70 -11.55
N LYS A 83 8.38 15.94 -12.03
CA LYS A 83 7.97 16.26 -13.40
C LYS A 83 9.02 17.11 -14.09
N TRP A 84 9.00 17.07 -15.42
CA TRP A 84 9.81 17.95 -16.27
C TRP A 84 9.06 19.25 -16.54
N HIS A 85 9.77 20.37 -16.46
CA HIS A 85 9.26 21.72 -16.75
C HIS A 85 9.92 22.27 -18.01
N ASN A 86 9.35 23.32 -18.59
CA ASN A 86 9.93 23.92 -19.80
C ASN A 86 11.18 24.75 -19.48
N THR A 87 11.21 25.36 -18.29
CA THR A 87 12.28 26.28 -17.88
C THR A 87 12.67 26.09 -16.42
N GLN A 88 13.87 26.51 -16.06
CA GLN A 88 14.35 26.48 -14.67
C GLN A 88 13.51 27.38 -13.75
N ALA A 89 13.02 28.52 -14.27
CA ALA A 89 12.13 29.41 -13.52
C ALA A 89 10.81 28.73 -13.11
N GLU A 90 10.25 27.87 -13.96
CA GLU A 90 9.07 27.08 -13.60
C GLU A 90 9.36 26.05 -12.50
N VAL A 91 10.56 25.45 -12.51
CA VAL A 91 11.00 24.53 -11.44
C VAL A 91 11.07 25.24 -10.10
N GLU A 92 11.64 26.45 -10.07
CA GLU A 92 11.74 27.28 -8.86
C GLU A 92 10.36 27.69 -8.35
N GLN A 93 9.47 28.14 -9.24
CA GLN A 93 8.09 28.46 -8.86
C GLN A 93 7.34 27.24 -8.33
N CYS A 94 7.56 26.05 -8.90
CA CYS A 94 6.97 24.82 -8.40
C CYS A 94 7.46 24.51 -6.98
N ALA A 95 8.76 24.68 -6.72
CA ALA A 95 9.33 24.50 -5.39
C ALA A 95 8.76 25.48 -4.35
N LEU A 96 8.58 26.76 -4.73
CA LEU A 96 7.96 27.77 -3.85
C LEU A 96 6.51 27.42 -3.52
N LYS A 97 5.69 27.12 -4.54
CA LYS A 97 4.29 26.70 -4.33
C LYS A 97 4.17 25.47 -3.44
N ARG A 98 5.11 24.53 -3.57
CA ARG A 98 5.14 23.33 -2.74
C ARG A 98 5.43 23.67 -1.28
N LYS A 99 6.42 24.52 -1.01
CA LYS A 99 6.73 25.00 0.35
C LYS A 99 5.55 25.72 0.98
N GLU A 100 4.91 26.64 0.25
CA GLU A 100 3.71 27.34 0.74
C GLU A 100 2.57 26.38 1.07
N PHE A 101 2.39 25.33 0.27
CA PHE A 101 1.40 24.30 0.55
C PHE A 101 1.76 23.50 1.80
N GLU A 102 3.02 23.12 1.96
CA GLU A 102 3.51 22.38 3.13
C GLU A 102 3.36 23.21 4.42
N GLU A 103 3.64 24.51 4.38
CA GLU A 103 3.41 25.43 5.50
C GLU A 103 1.92 25.53 5.85
N LYS A 104 1.04 25.64 4.86
CA LYS A 104 -0.43 25.66 5.07
C LYS A 104 -0.93 24.35 5.67
N VAL A 105 -0.45 23.22 5.17
CA VAL A 105 -0.81 21.91 5.71
C VAL A 105 -0.29 21.77 7.13
N LEU A 106 0.95 22.17 7.40
CA LEU A 106 1.55 22.11 8.73
C LEU A 106 0.78 22.98 9.74
N ALA A 107 0.49 24.23 9.39
CA ALA A 107 -0.33 25.13 10.21
C ALA A 107 -1.72 24.54 10.49
N LYS A 108 -2.36 23.94 9.48
CA LYS A 108 -3.64 23.25 9.64
C LYS A 108 -3.52 22.01 10.55
N THR A 109 -2.48 21.20 10.38
CA THR A 109 -2.27 20.02 11.23
C THR A 109 -2.05 20.39 12.69
N LEU A 110 -1.31 21.46 12.98
CA LEU A 110 -1.13 21.96 14.34
C LEU A 110 -2.44 22.50 14.95
N SER A 111 -3.29 23.12 14.13
CA SER A 111 -4.62 23.60 14.55
C SER A 111 -5.61 22.45 14.79
N ASP A 112 -5.66 21.47 13.88
CA ASP A 112 -6.59 20.34 13.95
C ASP A 112 -6.18 19.33 15.05
N TYR A 113 -4.86 19.20 15.27
CA TYR A 113 -4.22 18.32 16.24
C TYR A 113 -3.25 19.11 17.12
N PRO A 114 -3.75 19.98 18.02
CA PRO A 114 -2.90 20.56 19.04
C PRO A 114 -2.33 19.40 19.88
N VAL A 115 -1.04 19.46 20.22
CA VAL A 115 -0.29 18.41 20.95
C VAL A 115 -1.06 17.80 22.12
N LYS A 116 -1.95 18.56 22.76
CA LYS A 116 -2.88 18.10 23.81
C LYS A 116 -3.84 16.95 23.41
N LYS A 117 -4.21 16.80 22.13
CA LYS A 117 -5.02 15.65 21.67
C LYS A 117 -4.21 14.35 21.60
N ALA A 118 -2.89 14.43 21.44
CA ALA A 118 -2.02 13.25 21.53
C ALA A 118 -2.00 12.72 22.97
N ASP A 119 -1.97 13.60 23.98
CA ASP A 119 -2.05 13.21 25.40
C ASP A 119 -3.38 12.54 25.75
N VAL A 120 -4.50 13.01 25.21
CA VAL A 120 -5.82 12.36 25.41
C VAL A 120 -5.86 10.96 24.78
N ASN A 121 -5.21 10.78 23.62
CA ASN A 121 -5.11 9.47 22.99
C ASN A 121 -4.16 8.53 23.75
N LEU A 122 -3.08 9.04 24.34
CA LEU A 122 -2.18 8.27 25.21
C LEU A 122 -2.90 7.82 26.49
N GLN A 123 -3.61 8.72 27.16
CA GLN A 123 -4.42 8.37 28.33
C GLN A 123 -5.49 7.32 28.00
N ARG A 124 -6.12 7.44 26.83
CA ARG A 124 -7.07 6.44 26.33
C ARG A 124 -6.41 5.08 26.05
N LEU A 125 -5.19 5.07 25.50
CA LEU A 125 -4.43 3.84 25.28
C LEU A 125 -4.06 3.17 26.60
N ASP A 126 -3.55 3.93 27.58
CA ASP A 126 -3.25 3.40 28.92
C ASP A 126 -4.51 2.79 29.58
N THR A 127 -5.65 3.46 29.43
CA THR A 127 -6.94 2.95 29.92
C THR A 127 -7.31 1.64 29.24
N LEU A 128 -7.24 1.57 27.91
CA LEU A 128 -7.53 0.34 27.15
C LEU A 128 -6.56 -0.80 27.48
N GLU A 129 -5.28 -0.52 27.69
CA GLU A 129 -4.29 -1.53 28.09
C GLU A 129 -4.58 -2.08 29.49
N SER A 130 -5.01 -1.22 30.42
CA SER A 130 -5.45 -1.65 31.75
C SER A 130 -6.71 -2.52 31.70
N GLU A 131 -7.71 -2.13 30.91
CA GLU A 131 -8.95 -2.89 30.73
C GLU A 131 -8.69 -4.26 30.08
N LEU A 132 -7.82 -4.31 29.07
CA LEU A 132 -7.41 -5.57 28.44
C LEU A 132 -6.65 -6.47 29.41
N SER A 133 -5.81 -5.89 30.26
CA SER A 133 -5.09 -6.63 31.31
C SER A 133 -6.05 -7.23 32.33
N GLU A 134 -7.11 -6.50 32.70
CA GLU A 134 -8.15 -6.97 33.60
C GLU A 134 -9.00 -8.08 32.97
N ILE A 135 -9.40 -7.94 31.70
CA ILE A 135 -10.09 -9.00 30.95
C ILE A 135 -9.21 -10.26 30.86
N LYS A 136 -7.91 -10.10 30.58
CA LYS A 136 -6.96 -11.21 30.53
C LYS A 136 -6.82 -11.90 31.89
N ARG A 137 -6.86 -11.15 33.00
CA ARG A 137 -6.89 -11.71 34.36
C ARG A 137 -8.16 -12.52 34.58
N MET A 138 -9.33 -11.96 34.28
CA MET A 138 -10.62 -12.66 34.43
C MET A 138 -10.68 -13.95 33.60
N LEU A 139 -10.19 -13.93 32.37
CA LEU A 139 -10.12 -15.12 31.51
C LEU A 139 -9.19 -16.20 32.09
N LYS A 140 -8.05 -15.81 32.67
CA LYS A 140 -7.16 -16.76 33.37
C LYS A 140 -7.79 -17.34 34.63
N GLU A 141 -8.57 -16.55 35.38
CA GLU A 141 -9.27 -17.02 36.58
C GLU A 141 -10.39 -18.02 36.23
N ILE A 142 -11.11 -17.79 35.12
CA ILE A 142 -12.08 -18.73 34.56
C ILE A 142 -11.38 -20.01 34.07
N ALA A 143 -10.32 -19.87 33.27
CA ALA A 143 -9.60 -21.01 32.68
C ALA A 143 -8.87 -21.87 33.72
N SER A 144 -8.41 -21.27 34.82
CA SER A 144 -7.76 -22.00 35.93
C SER A 144 -8.74 -22.61 36.94
N GLY A 145 -10.06 -22.43 36.75
CA GLY A 145 -11.10 -23.01 37.61
C GLY A 145 -11.20 -22.39 39.01
N GLN A 146 -10.53 -21.25 39.26
CA GLN A 146 -10.50 -20.61 40.58
C GLN A 146 -11.86 -20.00 40.99
N ILE A 147 -12.71 -19.64 40.04
CA ILE A 147 -14.06 -19.10 40.32
C ILE A 147 -14.99 -20.18 40.90
N LEU A 148 -14.86 -21.44 40.46
CA LEU A 148 -15.65 -22.57 40.99
C LEU A 148 -15.24 -22.97 42.42
N GLN A 149 -14.08 -22.54 42.91
CA GLN A 149 -13.63 -22.85 44.28
C GLN A 149 -14.05 -21.80 45.32
N ARG A 150 -14.47 -20.60 44.92
CA ARG A 150 -14.97 -19.57 45.86
C ARG A 150 -16.42 -19.83 46.29
N GLU A 151 -17.28 -20.30 45.39
CA GLU A 151 -18.68 -20.61 45.72
C GLU A 151 -18.83 -21.92 46.50
N THR A 152 -17.95 -22.90 46.27
CA THR A 152 -18.02 -24.22 46.91
C THR A 152 -17.58 -24.23 48.38
N LYS A 153 -16.90 -23.18 48.87
CA LYS A 153 -16.60 -23.02 50.31
C LYS A 153 -17.76 -22.44 51.12
N GLY A 154 -18.82 -21.92 50.46
CA GLY A 154 -19.99 -21.32 51.11
C GLY A 154 -21.26 -22.18 51.08
N HIS A 155 -21.32 -23.25 50.28
CA HIS A 155 -22.53 -24.09 50.17
C HIS A 155 -22.22 -25.57 50.37
N LYS A 156 -22.56 -26.06 51.57
CA LYS A 156 -22.76 -27.49 51.85
C LYS A 156 -23.83 -28.03 50.90
N LEU A 157 -23.42 -28.61 49.78
CA LEU A 157 -24.26 -29.51 48.99
C LEU A 157 -24.56 -30.75 49.84
N GLN A 158 -25.75 -30.81 50.43
CA GLN A 158 -26.30 -32.03 51.01
C GLN A 158 -26.49 -33.05 49.89
N VAL A 159 -25.62 -34.05 49.86
CA VAL A 159 -25.76 -35.23 49.01
C VAL A 159 -26.97 -36.01 49.49
N TYR A 160 -28.02 -36.06 48.66
CA TYR A 160 -29.20 -36.89 48.88
C TYR A 160 -28.80 -38.37 49.06
N LYS A 161 -29.16 -38.95 50.20
CA LYS A 161 -29.04 -40.38 50.47
C LYS A 161 -30.01 -41.14 49.56
N LYS A 162 -29.48 -42.02 48.69
CA LYS A 162 -30.28 -43.00 47.95
C LYS A 162 -31.03 -43.91 48.94
N THR A 163 -32.35 -43.80 48.97
CA THR A 163 -33.26 -44.73 49.64
C THR A 163 -33.13 -46.11 49.01
N LYS A 164 -32.75 -47.12 49.81
CA LYS A 164 -32.86 -48.54 49.45
C LYS A 164 -34.35 -48.92 49.41
N VAL A 165 -34.86 -49.23 48.23
CA VAL A 165 -36.18 -49.82 48.04
C VAL A 165 -36.12 -51.28 48.50
N GLN A 166 -36.78 -51.62 49.60
CA GLN A 166 -37.03 -53.01 50.02
C GLN A 166 -38.14 -53.60 49.13
N ARG A 167 -37.85 -54.71 48.44
CA ARG A 167 -38.86 -55.53 47.77
C ARG A 167 -39.48 -56.47 48.80
N ARG A 168 -40.82 -56.43 48.97
CA ARG A 168 -41.57 -57.45 49.72
C ARG A 168 -41.61 -58.77 48.93
N PRO A 169 -41.59 -59.93 49.59
CA PRO A 169 -41.91 -61.20 48.96
C PRO A 169 -43.43 -61.29 48.74
N LYS A 170 -43.83 -61.90 47.63
CA LYS A 170 -45.22 -62.35 47.42
C LYS A 170 -45.31 -63.79 47.92
N GLU A 171 -46.30 -64.03 48.78
CA GLU A 171 -46.88 -65.34 49.06
C GLU A 171 -47.63 -65.87 47.83
#